data_AF-A0A945VHM7-F1
#
_entry.id   AF-A0A945VHM7-F1
#
_cell.length_a   1.000
_cell.length_b   1.000
_cell.length_c   1.000
_cell.angle_alpha   90.00
_cell.angle_beta   90.00
_cell.angle_gamma   90.00
#
_symmetry.space_group_name_H-M   'P 1'
#
loop_
_entity.id
_entity.type
_entity.pdbx_description
1 polymer ?
#
loop_
_entity_poly.entity_id
_entity_poly.type
_entity_poly.pdbx_seq_one_letter_code
_entity_poly.pdbx_strand_id
1 'polypeptide(L)'
;MRQLKKSSILAFIIFNLIFSKQNIEIINNSESVLTIKLNNYAKTHADLFANHIFVGLPDEKLPDIELLSFKISNSTFPLEPQNDKTYEWISVQKHKNLNVGILKINPIINSESYYAEIILKVSFSLSRSVFRQADNNEEKTLSNKIINWHIAKNWFLKNEFRPRINISNTESGNWISFDVKKDGIKHLSYNQLKRIYMALDDHDPKTISIYTTPTFGRAKSQETNIPIQENLIELPILFIGEEDGTFDPNDKIIFYAQGPSGFDINQNLAKWSQNLYFNNSKYWLFIPDDN
;
A
#
# COMPACT_ATOMS: atom_id res chain seq x y z
N MET A 1 50.51 38.86 -28.79
CA MET A 1 49.18 38.21 -28.76
C MET A 1 49.36 36.72 -29.01
N ARG A 2 49.29 35.88 -27.97
CA ARG A 2 49.52 34.43 -28.04
C ARG A 2 48.19 33.72 -27.76
N GLN A 3 47.60 33.10 -28.78
CA GLN A 3 46.32 32.39 -28.66
C GLN A 3 46.50 31.09 -27.85
N LEU A 4 45.74 30.97 -26.77
CA LEU A 4 45.56 29.74 -26.00
C LEU A 4 44.43 28.93 -26.65
N LYS A 5 44.77 27.80 -27.30
CA LYS A 5 43.79 26.78 -27.69
C LYS A 5 43.30 26.07 -26.42
N LYS A 6 42.04 26.31 -26.04
CA LYS A 6 41.32 25.48 -25.06
C LYS A 6 40.89 24.18 -25.76
N SER A 7 41.54 23.07 -25.42
CA SER A 7 41.06 21.74 -25.77
C SER A 7 40.00 21.34 -24.75
N SER A 8 38.75 21.23 -25.18
CA SER A 8 37.65 20.76 -24.34
C SER A 8 37.56 19.24 -24.48
N ILE A 9 37.93 18.51 -23.42
CA ILE A 9 37.76 17.06 -23.36
C ILE A 9 36.29 16.80 -23.01
N LEU A 10 35.51 16.39 -24.01
CA LEU A 10 34.12 15.97 -23.83
C LEU A 10 34.14 14.50 -23.38
N ALA A 11 33.98 14.26 -22.08
CA ALA A 11 33.82 12.91 -21.54
C ALA A 11 32.39 12.42 -21.81
N PHE A 12 32.22 11.53 -22.79
CA PHE A 12 30.98 10.80 -23.01
C PHE A 12 30.82 9.73 -21.91
N ILE A 13 30.05 10.02 -20.88
CA ILE A 13 29.58 9.01 -19.92
C ILE A 13 28.45 8.25 -20.62
N ILE A 14 28.77 7.10 -21.20
CA ILE A 14 27.78 6.12 -21.66
C ILE A 14 27.23 5.44 -20.41
N PHE A 15 26.11 5.93 -19.91
CA PHE A 15 25.29 5.19 -18.94
C PHE A 15 24.74 3.95 -19.67
N ASN A 16 25.36 2.79 -19.48
CA ASN A 16 24.72 1.53 -19.79
C ASN A 16 23.56 1.38 -18.80
N LEU A 17 22.37 1.80 -19.22
CA LEU A 17 21.12 1.41 -18.57
C LEU A 17 21.00 -0.11 -18.75
N ILE A 18 21.47 -0.85 -17.75
CA ILE A 18 21.21 -2.28 -17.63
C ILE A 18 19.72 -2.39 -17.32
N PHE A 19 18.88 -2.43 -18.35
CA PHE A 19 17.52 -2.89 -18.19
C PHE A 19 17.60 -4.35 -17.74
N SER A 20 17.06 -4.64 -16.56
CA SER A 20 16.88 -6.02 -16.10
C SER A 20 16.16 -6.77 -17.21
N LYS A 21 16.81 -7.78 -17.79
CA LYS A 21 16.22 -8.62 -18.83
C LYS A 21 15.03 -9.33 -18.19
N GLN A 22 13.82 -8.94 -18.57
CA GLN A 22 12.62 -9.58 -18.05
C GLN A 22 12.65 -11.05 -18.48
N ASN A 23 12.63 -11.96 -17.51
CA ASN A 23 12.67 -13.42 -17.74
C ASN A 23 11.38 -13.97 -18.39
N ILE A 24 10.43 -13.09 -18.74
CA ILE A 24 9.10 -13.42 -19.20
C ILE A 24 8.91 -12.85 -20.61
N GLU A 25 8.56 -13.71 -21.55
CA GLU A 25 8.27 -13.39 -22.94
C GLU A 25 6.79 -13.67 -23.23
N ILE A 26 6.14 -12.79 -23.98
CA ILE A 26 4.75 -12.95 -24.40
C ILE A 26 4.75 -13.61 -25.78
N ILE A 27 4.26 -14.84 -25.87
CA ILE A 27 4.13 -15.57 -27.13
C ILE A 27 2.85 -15.18 -27.86
N ASN A 28 1.75 -15.03 -27.13
CA ASN A 28 0.45 -14.65 -27.66
C ASN A 28 -0.27 -13.72 -26.67
N ASN A 29 -0.95 -12.70 -27.19
CA ASN A 29 -1.73 -11.76 -26.40
C ASN A 29 -2.95 -11.29 -27.21
N SER A 30 -4.09 -11.90 -26.95
CA SER A 30 -5.37 -11.59 -27.59
C SER A 30 -6.47 -11.41 -26.53
N GLU A 31 -7.68 -11.09 -26.98
CA GLU A 31 -8.84 -10.95 -26.08
C GLU A 31 -9.25 -12.27 -25.40
N SER A 32 -8.87 -13.42 -25.96
CA SER A 32 -9.26 -14.74 -25.46
C SER A 32 -8.10 -15.53 -24.87
N VAL A 33 -6.85 -15.20 -25.21
CA VAL A 33 -5.69 -16.00 -24.80
C VAL A 33 -4.49 -15.10 -24.51
N LEU A 34 -3.84 -15.38 -23.39
CA LEU A 34 -2.49 -14.92 -23.09
C LEU A 34 -1.57 -16.13 -22.95
N THR A 35 -0.53 -16.22 -23.78
CA THR A 35 0.51 -17.24 -23.65
C THR A 35 1.81 -16.56 -23.24
N ILE A 36 2.36 -16.99 -22.11
CA ILE A 36 3.61 -16.47 -21.56
C ILE A 36 4.64 -17.59 -21.45
N LYS A 37 5.89 -17.22 -21.68
CA LYS A 37 7.06 -18.07 -21.54
C LYS A 37 7.98 -17.49 -20.48
N LEU A 38 8.28 -18.27 -19.45
CA LEU A 38 9.28 -17.93 -18.46
C LEU A 38 10.57 -18.70 -18.73
N ASN A 39 11.70 -18.00 -18.68
CA ASN A 39 13.03 -18.60 -18.77
C ASN A 39 13.79 -18.34 -17.46
N ASN A 40 14.20 -19.40 -16.78
CA ASN A 40 14.92 -19.30 -15.52
C ASN A 40 16.36 -19.79 -15.69
N TYR A 41 17.31 -19.00 -15.18
CA TYR A 41 18.73 -19.31 -15.21
C TYR A 41 19.29 -19.19 -13.79
N ALA A 42 19.49 -20.33 -13.13
CA ALA A 42 19.90 -20.38 -11.73
C ALA A 42 21.41 -20.13 -11.58
N LYS A 43 21.81 -18.91 -11.19
CA LYS A 43 23.17 -18.63 -10.70
C LYS A 43 23.20 -18.55 -9.17
N THR A 44 22.09 -18.15 -8.57
CA THR A 44 21.88 -17.96 -7.14
C THR A 44 20.46 -18.39 -6.76
N HIS A 45 20.21 -18.59 -5.45
CA HIS A 45 18.87 -18.88 -4.94
C HIS A 45 17.83 -17.84 -5.34
N ALA A 46 18.22 -16.56 -5.39
CA ALA A 46 17.31 -15.45 -5.70
C ALA A 46 16.79 -15.50 -7.15
N ASP A 47 17.54 -16.10 -8.08
CA ASP A 47 17.12 -16.25 -9.48
C ASP A 47 15.93 -17.20 -9.64
N LEU A 48 15.66 -18.02 -8.62
CA LEU A 48 14.59 -19.02 -8.59
C LEU A 48 13.46 -18.65 -7.63
N PHE A 49 13.39 -17.40 -7.17
CA PHE A 49 12.25 -16.94 -6.39
C PHE A 49 10.97 -16.93 -7.23
N ALA A 50 9.83 -17.16 -6.56
CA ALA A 50 8.53 -17.20 -7.21
C ALA A 50 8.21 -15.87 -7.89
N ASN A 51 7.86 -15.94 -9.17
CA ASN A 51 7.50 -14.78 -9.97
C ASN A 51 6.03 -14.43 -9.73
N HIS A 52 5.75 -13.14 -9.51
CA HIS A 52 4.39 -12.62 -9.33
C HIS A 52 4.05 -11.75 -10.54
N ILE A 53 3.14 -12.23 -11.38
CA ILE A 53 2.78 -11.59 -12.64
C ILE A 53 1.38 -11.00 -12.51
N PHE A 54 1.25 -9.70 -12.80
CA PHE A 54 -0.04 -9.04 -12.84
C PHE A 54 -0.65 -9.16 -14.24
N VAL A 55 -1.79 -9.84 -14.32
CA VAL A 55 -2.55 -10.06 -15.56
C VAL A 55 -3.85 -9.27 -15.46
N GLY A 56 -4.10 -8.38 -16.41
CA GLY A 56 -5.40 -7.70 -16.52
C GLY A 56 -6.45 -8.69 -16.99
N LEU A 57 -7.62 -8.66 -16.37
CA LEU A 57 -8.71 -9.61 -16.58
C LEU A 57 -9.98 -8.87 -17.06
N PRO A 58 -10.77 -9.49 -17.94
CA PRO A 58 -12.05 -8.93 -18.38
C PRO A 58 -13.15 -9.02 -17.30
N ASP A 59 -12.97 -9.86 -16.27
CA ASP A 59 -13.89 -9.98 -15.14
C ASP A 59 -13.16 -10.36 -13.85
N GLU A 60 -13.92 -10.51 -12.75
CA GLU A 60 -13.38 -10.92 -11.46
C GLU A 60 -13.21 -12.45 -11.35
N LYS A 61 -13.66 -13.22 -12.35
CA LYS A 61 -13.52 -14.67 -12.36
C LYS A 61 -12.11 -15.02 -12.79
N LEU A 62 -11.45 -15.83 -11.98
CA LEU A 62 -10.11 -16.31 -12.30
C LEU A 62 -10.16 -17.21 -13.54
N PRO A 63 -9.38 -16.91 -14.60
CA PRO A 63 -9.33 -17.72 -15.80
C PRO A 63 -8.56 -19.02 -15.57
N ASP A 64 -8.86 -20.02 -16.38
CA ASP A 64 -8.14 -21.30 -16.36
C ASP A 64 -6.70 -21.12 -16.88
N ILE A 65 -5.77 -21.85 -16.25
CA ILE A 65 -4.35 -21.88 -16.62
C ILE A 65 -4.01 -23.30 -17.09
N GLU A 66 -3.44 -23.38 -18.29
CA GLU A 66 -2.96 -24.61 -18.91
C GLU A 66 -1.43 -24.55 -19.04
N LEU A 67 -0.74 -25.58 -18.54
CA LEU A 67 0.69 -25.79 -18.78
C LEU A 67 0.89 -26.42 -20.14
N LEU A 68 1.37 -25.65 -21.12
CA LEU A 68 1.59 -26.15 -22.48
C LEU A 68 2.87 -26.98 -22.59
N SER A 69 3.96 -26.49 -22.00
CA SER A 69 5.25 -27.18 -22.01
C SER A 69 6.20 -26.63 -20.95
N PHE A 70 7.26 -27.40 -20.67
CA PHE A 70 8.33 -26.98 -19.77
C PHE A 70 9.66 -27.66 -20.12
N LYS A 71 10.77 -27.11 -19.61
CA LYS A 71 12.10 -27.73 -19.59
C LYS A 71 12.65 -27.73 -18.18
N ILE A 72 13.26 -28.82 -17.77
CA ILE A 72 13.88 -28.99 -16.45
C ILE A 72 15.39 -28.80 -16.57
N SER A 73 16.00 -28.20 -15.55
CA SER A 73 17.45 -28.19 -15.36
C SER A 73 17.79 -28.53 -13.92
N ASN A 74 19.00 -29.06 -13.72
CA ASN A 74 19.52 -29.37 -12.40
C ASN A 74 20.21 -28.13 -11.83
N SER A 75 19.95 -27.86 -10.56
CA SER A 75 20.63 -26.81 -9.82
C SER A 75 22.04 -27.25 -9.45
N THR A 76 22.96 -26.30 -9.40
CA THR A 76 24.33 -26.48 -8.89
C THR A 76 24.44 -26.20 -7.38
N PHE A 77 23.33 -25.81 -6.76
CA PHE A 77 23.21 -25.52 -5.33
C PHE A 77 21.90 -26.12 -4.78
N PRO A 78 21.82 -26.47 -3.48
CA PRO A 78 20.60 -27.00 -2.88
C PRO A 78 19.43 -26.01 -3.01
N LEU A 79 18.24 -26.52 -3.33
CA LEU A 79 17.02 -25.73 -3.38
C LEU A 79 16.11 -26.06 -2.20
N GLU A 80 15.36 -25.06 -1.75
CA GLU A 80 14.29 -25.26 -0.77
C GLU A 80 12.96 -25.37 -1.51
N PRO A 81 12.40 -26.59 -1.65
CA PRO A 81 11.09 -26.74 -2.24
C PRO A 81 10.03 -26.07 -1.36
N GLN A 82 9.26 -25.18 -1.97
CA GLN A 82 8.03 -24.67 -1.37
C GLN A 82 6.93 -25.72 -1.60
N ASN A 83 6.10 -26.02 -0.60
CA ASN A 83 4.92 -26.89 -0.72
C ASN A 83 3.79 -26.28 -1.57
N ASP A 84 4.14 -25.43 -2.52
CA ASP A 84 3.24 -24.65 -3.34
C ASP A 84 3.12 -25.26 -4.73
N LYS A 85 1.98 -25.01 -5.38
CA LYS A 85 1.79 -25.38 -6.79
C LYS A 85 2.81 -24.65 -7.67
N THR A 86 3.21 -25.27 -8.77
CA THR A 86 4.08 -24.64 -9.79
C THR A 86 3.51 -23.31 -10.29
N TYR A 87 2.19 -23.21 -10.41
CA TYR A 87 1.50 -21.98 -10.72
C TYR A 87 0.14 -21.93 -10.01
N GLU A 88 -0.22 -20.73 -9.57
CA GLU A 88 -1.52 -20.48 -8.93
C GLU A 88 -1.90 -19.01 -9.00
N TRP A 89 -3.21 -18.75 -9.02
CA TRP A 89 -3.73 -17.42 -8.77
C TRP A 89 -3.74 -17.14 -7.28
N ILE A 90 -3.05 -16.09 -6.84
CA ILE A 90 -3.05 -15.68 -5.43
C ILE A 90 -4.32 -14.91 -5.09
N SER A 91 -4.68 -13.96 -5.96
CA SER A 91 -5.83 -13.08 -5.75
C SER A 91 -6.26 -12.42 -7.04
N VAL A 92 -7.49 -11.92 -7.04
CA VAL A 92 -7.97 -10.91 -7.99
C VAL A 92 -8.22 -9.62 -7.22
N GLN A 93 -7.75 -8.51 -7.76
CA GLN A 93 -7.92 -7.18 -7.19
C GLN A 93 -8.36 -6.20 -8.26
N LYS A 94 -9.00 -5.11 -7.82
CA LYS A 94 -9.37 -4.01 -8.72
C LYS A 94 -8.30 -2.92 -8.63
N HIS A 95 -7.49 -2.78 -9.67
CA HIS A 95 -6.54 -1.68 -9.79
C HIS A 95 -7.21 -0.54 -10.58
N LYS A 96 -7.67 0.49 -9.88
CA LYS A 96 -8.57 1.53 -10.43
C LYS A 96 -9.89 0.90 -10.87
N ASN A 97 -10.11 0.74 -12.17
CA ASN A 97 -11.30 0.10 -12.71
C ASN A 97 -10.96 -1.13 -13.57
N LEU A 98 -9.72 -1.62 -13.51
CA LEU A 98 -9.30 -2.84 -14.16
C LEU A 98 -9.24 -3.98 -13.14
N ASN A 99 -9.85 -5.12 -13.44
CA ASN A 99 -9.65 -6.35 -12.68
C ASN A 99 -8.27 -6.92 -13.00
N VAL A 100 -7.51 -7.30 -11.99
CA VAL A 100 -6.13 -7.76 -12.12
C VAL A 100 -5.94 -9.01 -11.28
N GLY A 101 -5.61 -10.11 -11.94
CA GLY A 101 -5.18 -11.35 -11.29
C GLY A 101 -3.68 -11.31 -11.02
N ILE A 102 -3.27 -11.85 -9.87
CA ILE A 102 -1.85 -12.05 -9.53
C ILE A 102 -1.53 -13.53 -9.70
N LEU A 103 -0.81 -13.85 -10.78
CA LEU A 103 -0.34 -15.19 -11.10
C LEU A 103 1.03 -15.41 -10.46
N LYS A 104 1.10 -16.33 -9.51
CA LYS A 104 2.34 -16.82 -8.92
C LYS A 104 2.87 -17.98 -9.75
N ILE A 105 4.16 -17.97 -10.05
CA ILE A 105 4.84 -19.09 -10.72
C ILE A 105 6.10 -19.43 -9.93
N ASN A 106 6.12 -20.64 -9.39
CA ASN A 106 7.25 -21.20 -8.67
C ASN A 106 8.11 -22.04 -9.62
N PRO A 107 9.38 -21.65 -9.89
CA PRO A 107 10.25 -22.41 -10.77
C PRO A 107 10.87 -23.64 -10.10
N ILE A 108 10.88 -23.74 -8.76
CA ILE A 108 11.51 -24.84 -8.03
C ILE A 108 10.60 -26.07 -8.05
N ILE A 109 11.16 -27.24 -8.38
CA ILE A 109 10.44 -28.52 -8.40
C ILE A 109 10.74 -29.31 -7.13
N ASN A 110 12.03 -29.46 -6.80
CA ASN A 110 12.51 -30.17 -5.63
C ASN A 110 13.88 -29.60 -5.22
N SER A 111 14.60 -30.29 -4.32
CA SER A 111 15.89 -29.85 -3.79
C SER A 111 17.02 -29.77 -4.82
N GLU A 112 16.87 -30.36 -5.99
CA GLU A 112 17.93 -30.49 -7.00
C GLU A 112 17.53 -29.97 -8.38
N SER A 113 16.25 -29.77 -8.66
CA SER A 113 15.78 -29.39 -9.99
C SER A 113 14.77 -28.25 -9.99
N TYR A 114 14.78 -27.52 -11.11
CA TYR A 114 13.90 -26.39 -11.36
C TYR A 114 13.48 -26.36 -12.83
N TYR A 115 12.40 -25.66 -13.12
CA TYR A 115 11.97 -25.39 -14.48
C TYR A 115 12.82 -24.28 -15.10
N ALA A 116 13.73 -24.64 -16.01
CA ALA A 116 14.48 -23.68 -16.81
C ALA A 116 13.60 -22.96 -17.85
N GLU A 117 12.51 -23.60 -18.28
CA GLU A 117 11.51 -23.01 -19.18
C GLU A 117 10.11 -23.45 -18.73
N ILE A 118 9.15 -22.53 -18.70
CA ILE A 118 7.72 -22.83 -18.49
C ILE A 118 6.91 -22.03 -19.50
N ILE A 119 6.01 -22.69 -20.24
CA ILE A 119 5.04 -22.04 -21.12
C ILE A 119 3.64 -22.26 -20.58
N LEU A 120 3.00 -21.18 -20.16
CA LEU A 120 1.64 -21.18 -19.63
C LEU A 120 0.71 -20.47 -20.61
N LYS A 121 -0.50 -21.00 -20.72
CA LYS A 121 -1.61 -20.39 -21.44
C LYS A 121 -2.73 -20.07 -20.47
N VAL A 122 -3.13 -18.80 -20.46
CA VAL A 122 -4.28 -18.28 -19.73
C VAL A 122 -5.41 -18.07 -20.72
N SER A 123 -6.56 -18.68 -20.48
CA SER A 123 -7.73 -18.58 -21.37
C SER A 123 -8.80 -17.69 -20.73
N PHE A 124 -9.10 -16.58 -21.39
CA PHE A 124 -10.10 -15.62 -20.92
C PHE A 124 -11.48 -15.98 -21.46
N SER A 125 -12.48 -15.90 -20.59
CA SER A 125 -13.88 -15.85 -21.00
C SER A 125 -14.31 -14.38 -21.09
N LEU A 126 -14.77 -13.93 -22.26
CA LEU A 126 -15.32 -12.59 -22.38
C LEU A 126 -16.61 -12.48 -21.57
N SER A 127 -16.62 -11.61 -20.57
CA SER A 127 -17.81 -11.29 -19.80
C SER A 127 -18.71 -10.32 -20.57
N ARG A 128 -19.99 -10.25 -20.21
CA ARG A 128 -20.96 -9.29 -20.78
C ARG A 128 -20.75 -7.85 -20.29
N SER A 129 -19.61 -7.54 -19.67
CA SER A 129 -19.35 -6.24 -19.07
C SER A 129 -19.17 -5.16 -20.13
N VAL A 130 -19.62 -3.93 -19.82
CA VAL A 130 -19.41 -2.78 -20.69
C VAL A 130 -18.07 -2.15 -20.33
N PHE A 131 -17.09 -2.30 -21.23
CA PHE A 131 -15.75 -1.76 -21.03
C PHE A 131 -15.57 -0.36 -21.62
N ARG A 132 -14.52 0.32 -21.14
CA ARG A 132 -13.93 1.51 -21.73
C ARG A 132 -12.43 1.30 -21.89
N GLN A 133 -11.82 2.15 -22.69
CA GLN A 133 -10.37 2.26 -22.75
C GLN A 133 -9.84 2.97 -21.48
N ALA A 134 -8.61 2.61 -21.11
CA ALA A 134 -7.82 3.28 -20.08
C ALA A 134 -7.64 4.77 -20.40
N ASP A 135 -7.67 5.61 -19.37
CA ASP A 135 -7.28 7.01 -19.50
C ASP A 135 -5.75 7.20 -19.39
N ASN A 136 -5.29 8.43 -19.63
CA ASN A 136 -3.86 8.77 -19.60
C ASN A 136 -3.19 8.50 -18.25
N ASN A 137 -3.90 8.64 -17.13
CA ASN A 137 -3.33 8.42 -15.80
C ASN A 137 -3.25 6.93 -15.48
N GLU A 138 -4.28 6.17 -15.87
CA GLU A 138 -4.31 4.72 -15.78
C GLU A 138 -3.19 4.10 -16.64
N GLU A 139 -2.98 4.59 -17.85
CA GLU A 139 -1.89 4.14 -18.72
C GLU A 139 -0.51 4.38 -18.11
N LYS A 140 -0.24 5.60 -17.63
CA LYS A 140 1.03 5.92 -16.97
C LYS A 140 1.31 5.04 -15.74
N THR A 141 0.26 4.63 -15.04
CA THR A 141 0.39 3.89 -13.78
C THR A 141 0.46 2.38 -14.00
N LEU A 142 -0.26 1.83 -14.99
CA LEU A 142 -0.51 0.39 -15.11
C LEU A 142 0.19 -0.27 -16.29
N SER A 143 0.57 0.48 -17.34
CA SER A 143 1.16 -0.09 -18.56
C SER A 143 2.41 -0.96 -18.33
N ASN A 144 3.28 -0.52 -17.42
CA ASN A 144 4.50 -1.26 -17.07
C ASN A 144 4.26 -2.37 -16.02
N LYS A 145 3.08 -2.40 -15.39
CA LYS A 145 2.74 -3.36 -14.34
C LYS A 145 2.00 -4.57 -14.91
N ILE A 146 1.09 -4.35 -15.85
CA ILE A 146 0.19 -5.37 -16.39
C ILE A 146 0.82 -6.03 -17.62
N ILE A 147 1.07 -7.34 -17.56
CA ILE A 147 1.82 -8.04 -18.62
C ILE A 147 1.09 -8.01 -19.97
N ASN A 148 -0.24 -8.14 -19.97
CA ASN A 148 -1.08 -8.12 -21.17
C ASN A 148 -1.67 -6.72 -21.45
N TRP A 149 -0.97 -5.65 -21.07
CA TRP A 149 -1.48 -4.27 -21.17
C TRP A 149 -2.07 -3.93 -22.55
N HIS A 150 -1.45 -4.41 -23.63
CA HIS A 150 -1.91 -4.15 -25.00
C HIS A 150 -3.40 -4.48 -25.21
N ILE A 151 -3.89 -5.54 -24.57
CA ILE A 151 -5.30 -5.95 -24.59
C ILE A 151 -6.04 -5.37 -23.37
N ALA A 152 -5.47 -5.53 -22.17
CA ALA A 152 -6.14 -5.16 -20.92
C ALA A 152 -6.48 -3.67 -20.78
N LYS A 153 -5.81 -2.79 -21.53
CA LYS A 153 -6.16 -1.36 -21.60
C LYS A 153 -7.59 -1.10 -22.10
N ASN A 154 -8.23 -2.08 -22.74
CA ASN A 154 -9.60 -1.99 -23.24
C ASN A 154 -10.62 -2.67 -22.31
N TRP A 155 -10.20 -3.16 -21.13
CA TRP A 155 -11.06 -3.89 -20.18
C TRP A 155 -11.37 -3.08 -18.91
N PHE A 156 -11.23 -1.76 -18.96
CA PHE A 156 -11.56 -0.91 -17.81
C PHE A 156 -13.07 -0.83 -17.66
N LEU A 157 -13.55 -1.05 -16.44
CA LEU A 157 -14.94 -0.85 -16.08
C LEU A 157 -15.26 0.65 -16.12
N LYS A 158 -16.52 0.98 -16.44
CA LYS A 158 -17.00 2.36 -16.30
C LYS A 158 -16.91 2.80 -14.85
N ASN A 159 -16.53 4.06 -14.65
CA ASN A 159 -16.48 4.64 -13.31
C ASN A 159 -17.90 4.67 -12.75
N GLU A 160 -18.13 3.94 -11.65
CA GLU A 160 -19.34 4.12 -10.87
C GLU A 160 -19.25 5.48 -10.18
N PHE A 161 -20.23 6.35 -10.43
CA PHE A 161 -20.37 7.58 -9.68
C PHE A 161 -20.73 7.21 -8.24
N ARG A 162 -19.73 7.24 -7.35
CA ARG A 162 -19.97 7.17 -5.91
C ARG A 162 -20.19 8.60 -5.43
N PRO A 163 -21.42 9.02 -5.11
CA PRO A 163 -21.62 10.32 -4.51
C PRO A 163 -20.75 10.37 -3.26
N ARG A 164 -19.98 11.45 -3.12
CA ARG A 164 -19.27 11.71 -1.87
C ARG A 164 -20.34 11.73 -0.79
N ILE A 165 -20.27 10.81 0.16
CA ILE A 165 -21.09 10.88 1.36
C ILE A 165 -20.59 12.12 2.10
N ASN A 166 -21.28 13.24 1.90
CA ASN A 166 -21.11 14.40 2.75
C ASN A 166 -21.74 14.00 4.07
N ILE A 167 -20.93 13.52 5.01
CA ILE A 167 -21.33 13.41 6.40
C ILE A 167 -21.48 14.87 6.86
N SER A 168 -22.68 15.43 6.71
CA SER A 168 -23.01 16.83 6.98
C SER A 168 -23.19 17.14 8.47
N ASN A 169 -22.95 16.16 9.34
CA ASN A 169 -23.09 16.30 10.79
C ASN A 169 -21.71 16.38 11.47
N THR A 170 -20.77 17.15 10.91
CA THR A 170 -19.62 17.57 11.71
C THR A 170 -20.06 18.76 12.54
N GLU A 171 -20.09 18.59 13.85
CA GLU A 171 -20.20 19.70 14.81
C GLU A 171 -19.19 20.79 14.42
N SER A 172 -19.63 22.05 14.41
CA SER A 172 -18.74 23.18 14.15
C SER A 172 -17.79 23.34 15.32
N GLY A 173 -16.56 23.74 15.04
CA GLY A 173 -15.54 23.88 16.07
C GLY A 173 -14.14 23.98 15.51
N ASN A 174 -13.20 24.08 16.43
CA ASN A 174 -11.79 24.29 16.16
C ASN A 174 -11.01 22.99 16.30
N TRP A 175 -10.14 22.73 15.32
CA TRP A 175 -9.30 21.54 15.27
C TRP A 175 -7.83 21.92 15.46
N ILE A 176 -7.17 21.31 16.45
CA ILE A 176 -5.76 21.50 16.73
C ILE A 176 -5.05 20.16 16.61
N SER A 177 -4.06 20.04 15.71
CA SER A 177 -3.27 18.81 15.60
C SER A 177 -1.96 18.88 16.38
N PHE A 178 -1.57 17.79 17.01
CA PHE A 178 -0.27 17.66 17.68
C PHE A 178 0.36 16.29 17.42
N ASP A 179 1.66 16.20 17.63
CA ASP A 179 2.45 15.02 17.32
C ASP A 179 2.89 14.29 18.60
N VAL A 180 2.74 12.97 18.59
CA VAL A 180 3.19 12.05 19.64
C VAL A 180 4.32 11.17 19.10
N LYS A 181 5.46 11.15 19.79
CA LYS A 181 6.66 10.39 19.36
C LYS A 181 6.83 9.05 20.06
N LYS A 182 6.30 8.92 21.28
CA LYS A 182 6.49 7.74 22.12
C LYS A 182 5.20 7.46 22.88
N ASP A 183 4.95 6.18 23.08
CA ASP A 183 3.86 5.69 23.91
C ASP A 183 3.89 6.29 25.31
N GLY A 184 2.72 6.32 25.95
CA GLY A 184 2.58 6.63 27.36
C GLY A 184 1.52 7.68 27.65
N ILE A 185 1.34 7.93 28.94
CA ILE A 185 0.44 8.96 29.45
C ILE A 185 0.99 10.33 29.04
N LYS A 186 0.13 11.14 28.43
CA LYS A 186 0.38 12.53 28.02
C LYS A 186 -0.57 13.44 28.77
N HIS A 187 -0.21 14.72 28.82
CA HIS A 187 -1.11 15.74 29.30
C HIS A 187 -1.03 17.01 28.44
N LEU A 188 -2.15 17.71 28.37
CA LEU A 188 -2.26 19.06 27.81
C LEU A 188 -2.72 19.97 28.95
N SER A 189 -1.86 20.89 29.35
CA SER A 189 -2.19 21.89 30.37
C SER A 189 -2.91 23.09 29.76
N TYR A 190 -3.70 23.80 30.58
CA TYR A 190 -4.31 25.08 30.20
C TYR A 190 -3.31 26.02 29.52
N ASN A 191 -2.16 26.24 30.16
CA ASN A 191 -1.13 27.16 29.68
C ASN A 191 -0.58 26.80 28.28
N GLN A 192 -0.55 25.51 27.93
CA GLN A 192 -0.14 25.08 26.58
C GLN A 192 -1.24 25.34 25.56
N LEU A 193 -2.50 25.04 25.90
CA LEU A 193 -3.63 25.23 25.00
C LEU A 193 -3.94 26.71 24.79
N LYS A 194 -3.92 27.52 25.84
CA LYS A 194 -4.16 28.98 25.79
C LYS A 194 -3.18 29.73 24.89
N ARG A 195 -1.93 29.23 24.79
CA ARG A 195 -0.91 29.79 23.88
C ARG A 195 -1.22 29.56 22.41
N ILE A 196 -1.96 28.50 22.09
CA ILE A 196 -2.29 28.09 20.72
C ILE A 196 -3.68 28.61 20.35
N TYR A 197 -4.60 28.62 21.31
CA TYR A 197 -5.99 28.98 21.13
C TYR A 197 -6.42 30.02 22.16
N MET A 198 -6.55 31.27 21.73
CA MET A 198 -6.81 32.41 22.62
C MET A 198 -8.22 32.40 23.21
N ALA A 199 -9.21 31.88 22.48
CA ALA A 199 -10.61 31.82 22.91
C ALA A 199 -10.93 30.64 23.84
N LEU A 200 -9.91 29.93 24.35
CA LEU A 200 -10.09 28.73 25.19
C LEU A 200 -10.99 28.94 26.42
N ASP A 201 -11.04 30.16 26.96
CA ASP A 201 -11.85 30.46 28.15
C ASP A 201 -13.34 30.60 27.81
N ASP A 202 -13.68 30.72 26.52
CA ASP A 202 -15.04 30.90 26.02
C ASP A 202 -15.73 29.56 25.72
N HIS A 203 -15.14 28.42 26.12
CA HIS A 203 -15.63 27.08 25.82
C HIS A 203 -15.75 26.21 27.07
N ASP A 204 -16.76 25.33 27.10
CA ASP A 204 -16.89 24.30 28.13
C ASP A 204 -15.80 23.21 27.96
N PRO A 205 -14.88 23.04 28.92
CA PRO A 205 -13.83 22.02 28.85
C PRO A 205 -14.35 20.60 28.69
N LYS A 206 -15.58 20.30 29.14
CA LYS A 206 -16.18 18.95 29.05
C LYS A 206 -16.54 18.56 27.62
N THR A 207 -16.59 19.52 26.71
CA THR A 207 -16.89 19.29 25.29
C THR A 207 -15.64 19.01 24.46
N ILE A 208 -14.45 19.18 25.06
CA ILE A 208 -13.17 18.97 24.37
C ILE A 208 -12.91 17.48 24.20
N SER A 209 -12.69 17.05 22.95
CA SER A 209 -12.39 15.66 22.62
C SER A 209 -11.01 15.53 21.97
N ILE A 210 -10.36 14.37 22.18
CA ILE A 210 -9.11 14.03 21.47
C ILE A 210 -9.38 12.86 20.53
N TYR A 211 -8.99 13.00 19.27
CA TYR A 211 -9.11 11.99 18.24
C TYR A 211 -7.76 11.49 17.75
N THR A 212 -7.75 10.27 17.23
CA THR A 212 -6.58 9.64 16.61
C THR A 212 -6.96 8.79 15.40
N THR A 213 -5.97 8.24 14.71
CA THR A 213 -6.20 7.27 13.63
C THR A 213 -6.59 5.90 14.21
N PRO A 214 -7.24 5.02 13.44
CA PRO A 214 -7.60 3.67 13.90
C PRO A 214 -6.44 2.78 14.33
N THR A 215 -5.25 3.09 13.83
CA THR A 215 -4.01 2.41 14.22
C THR A 215 -3.37 3.03 15.46
N PHE A 216 -3.98 4.04 16.07
CA PHE A 216 -3.45 4.80 17.21
C PHE A 216 -2.02 5.26 16.95
N GLY A 217 -1.74 5.70 15.72
CA GLY A 217 -0.40 6.11 15.31
C GLY A 217 0.51 5.01 14.76
N ARG A 218 0.22 3.71 14.99
CA ARG A 218 0.99 2.58 14.44
C ARG A 218 0.92 2.51 12.92
N ALA A 219 1.87 1.77 12.33
CA ALA A 219 1.86 1.45 10.91
C ALA A 219 0.60 0.67 10.53
N LYS A 220 0.05 0.96 9.35
CA LYS A 220 -1.05 0.18 8.78
C LYS A 220 -0.53 -1.18 8.29
N SER A 221 -1.42 -2.16 8.25
CA SER A 221 -1.15 -3.44 7.60
C SER A 221 -0.71 -3.23 6.14
N GLN A 222 0.21 -4.07 5.67
CA GLN A 222 0.64 -4.11 4.27
C GLN A 222 -0.32 -4.96 3.41
N GLU A 223 -1.34 -5.56 4.04
CA GLU A 223 -2.38 -6.31 3.34
C GLU A 223 -3.13 -5.42 2.36
N THR A 224 -3.39 -5.97 1.18
CA THR A 224 -4.18 -5.30 0.15
C THR A 224 -5.66 -5.64 0.30
N ASN A 225 -6.54 -4.76 -0.20
CA ASN A 225 -7.99 -4.97 -0.22
C ASN A 225 -8.68 -5.02 1.16
N ILE A 226 -8.07 -4.40 2.17
CA ILE A 226 -8.70 -4.18 3.47
C ILE A 226 -9.76 -3.05 3.39
N PRO A 227 -10.90 -3.17 4.09
CA PRO A 227 -11.87 -2.08 4.18
C PRO A 227 -11.22 -0.80 4.71
N ILE A 228 -11.65 0.34 4.18
CA ILE A 228 -11.25 1.64 4.71
C ILE A 228 -11.96 1.81 6.06
N GLN A 229 -11.19 1.75 7.15
CA GLN A 229 -11.69 2.01 8.48
C GLN A 229 -12.09 3.48 8.63
N GLU A 230 -13.14 3.73 9.42
CA GLU A 230 -13.52 5.08 9.84
C GLU A 230 -12.35 5.75 10.54
N ASN A 231 -12.10 7.02 10.24
CA ASN A 231 -10.99 7.77 10.81
C ASN A 231 -11.50 8.68 11.94
N LEU A 232 -10.58 9.28 12.71
CA LEU A 232 -10.91 10.09 13.89
C LEU A 232 -11.64 9.28 14.97
N ILE A 233 -10.93 8.30 15.55
CA ILE A 233 -11.41 7.57 16.72
C ILE A 233 -11.20 8.44 17.96
N GLU A 234 -12.25 8.67 18.72
CA GLU A 234 -12.19 9.40 19.98
C GLU A 234 -11.41 8.61 21.04
N LEU A 235 -10.59 9.31 21.80
CA LEU A 235 -9.82 8.77 22.91
C LEU A 235 -10.53 9.06 24.23
N PRO A 236 -10.51 8.08 25.15
CA PRO A 236 -10.80 8.36 26.55
C PRO A 236 -9.79 9.38 27.09
N ILE A 237 -10.32 10.47 27.63
CA ILE A 237 -9.55 11.48 28.33
C ILE A 237 -9.97 11.52 29.80
N LEU A 238 -9.01 11.84 30.67
CA LEU A 238 -9.25 12.20 32.06
C LEU A 238 -8.96 13.68 32.19
N PHE A 239 -9.95 14.42 32.63
CA PHE A 239 -9.83 15.84 32.88
C PHE A 239 -9.66 16.04 34.40
N ILE A 240 -8.75 16.92 34.78
CA ILE A 240 -8.44 17.21 36.19
C ILE A 240 -8.53 18.71 36.40
N GLY A 241 -9.44 19.10 37.29
CA GLY A 241 -9.62 20.48 37.76
C GLY A 241 -10.93 21.14 37.31
N GLU A 242 -11.68 20.55 36.39
CA GLU A 242 -12.87 21.17 35.77
C GLU A 242 -14.16 21.10 36.61
N GLU A 243 -14.06 21.00 37.94
CA GLU A 243 -15.21 20.80 38.83
C GLU A 243 -16.23 21.95 38.74
N ASP A 244 -15.78 23.15 38.40
CA ASP A 244 -16.58 24.36 38.27
C ASP A 244 -17.03 24.68 36.82
N GLY A 245 -16.67 23.83 35.85
CA GLY A 245 -16.98 24.03 34.44
C GLY A 245 -16.12 25.07 33.74
N THR A 246 -15.05 25.55 34.36
CA THR A 246 -14.05 26.44 33.76
C THR A 246 -12.76 25.67 33.55
N PHE A 247 -11.97 26.04 32.53
CA PHE A 247 -10.63 25.49 32.35
C PHE A 247 -9.60 26.43 32.96
N ASP A 248 -9.16 26.13 34.17
CA ASP A 248 -8.29 26.99 34.96
C ASP A 248 -6.79 26.76 34.71
N PRO A 249 -5.91 27.70 35.10
CA PRO A 249 -4.46 27.58 34.88
C PRO A 249 -3.78 26.32 35.45
N ASN A 250 -4.40 25.67 36.44
CA ASN A 250 -3.88 24.43 37.06
C ASN A 250 -4.46 23.16 36.42
N ASP A 251 -5.40 23.32 35.50
CA ASP A 251 -6.15 22.22 34.94
C ASP A 251 -5.39 21.57 33.78
N LYS A 252 -5.73 20.31 33.54
CA LYS A 252 -5.11 19.53 32.49
C LYS A 252 -5.99 18.39 32.00
N ILE A 253 -5.82 18.11 30.72
CA ILE A 253 -6.33 16.91 30.05
C ILE A 253 -5.23 15.86 30.10
N ILE A 254 -5.53 14.66 30.58
CA ILE A 254 -4.65 13.50 30.62
C ILE A 254 -5.21 12.42 29.72
N PHE A 255 -4.36 11.80 28.92
CA PHE A 255 -4.75 10.73 28.02
C PHE A 255 -3.59 9.79 27.74
N TYR A 256 -3.89 8.56 27.34
CA TYR A 256 -2.87 7.64 26.84
C TYR A 256 -2.72 7.81 25.33
N ALA A 257 -1.50 8.03 24.86
CA ALA A 257 -1.21 8.13 23.44
C ALA A 257 -0.11 7.14 23.03
N GLN A 258 -0.20 6.66 21.81
CA GLN A 258 0.76 5.77 21.19
C GLN A 258 1.59 6.56 20.15
N GLY A 259 2.89 6.32 20.17
CA GLY A 259 3.79 6.78 19.13
C GLY A 259 3.70 5.90 17.88
N PRO A 260 4.51 6.19 16.85
CA PRO A 260 4.42 5.46 15.59
C PRO A 260 4.99 4.05 15.70
N SER A 261 5.91 3.83 16.63
CA SER A 261 6.51 2.52 16.91
C SER A 261 6.46 2.24 18.41
N GLY A 262 6.22 0.99 18.78
CA GLY A 262 6.08 0.56 20.16
C GLY A 262 5.69 -0.91 20.28
N PHE A 263 5.35 -1.34 21.50
CA PHE A 263 4.89 -2.70 21.74
C PHE A 263 3.36 -2.77 21.70
N ASP A 264 2.86 -3.75 20.95
CA ASP A 264 1.44 -4.09 20.90
C ASP A 264 1.24 -5.44 21.60
N ILE A 265 0.21 -5.56 22.44
CA ILE A 265 -0.09 -6.78 23.21
C ILE A 265 -1.18 -7.55 22.50
N ASN A 266 -0.89 -8.78 22.09
CA ASN A 266 -1.87 -9.70 21.52
C ASN A 266 -1.91 -11.00 22.34
N GLN A 267 -3.02 -11.24 23.05
CA GLN A 267 -3.28 -12.48 23.80
C GLN A 267 -2.10 -12.94 24.68
N ASN A 268 -1.40 -12.00 25.32
CA ASN A 268 -0.21 -12.15 26.19
C ASN A 268 1.17 -12.17 25.50
N LEU A 269 1.26 -11.95 24.19
CA LEU A 269 2.54 -11.76 23.50
C LEU A 269 2.74 -10.27 23.19
N ALA A 270 3.88 -9.74 23.65
CA ALA A 270 4.33 -8.41 23.27
C ALA A 270 5.02 -8.49 21.89
N LYS A 271 4.43 -7.84 20.89
CA LYS A 271 5.00 -7.72 19.54
C LYS A 271 5.52 -6.31 19.35
N TRP A 272 6.78 -6.18 18.94
CA TRP A 272 7.31 -4.89 18.51
C TRP A 272 6.74 -4.51 17.15
N SER A 273 6.13 -3.33 17.06
CA SER A 273 5.58 -2.73 15.85
C SER A 273 6.43 -1.53 15.47
N GLN A 274 7.14 -1.63 14.35
CA GLN A 274 7.97 -0.56 13.81
C GLN A 274 7.27 0.11 12.64
N ASN A 275 7.11 1.43 12.71
CA ASN A 275 6.72 2.23 11.57
C ASN A 275 7.98 2.65 10.80
N LEU A 276 8.02 2.32 9.52
CA LEU A 276 9.15 2.60 8.62
C LEU A 276 8.99 3.90 7.83
N TYR A 277 7.82 4.54 7.94
CA TYR A 277 7.44 5.69 7.10
C TYR A 277 7.38 6.99 7.90
N PHE A 278 7.09 6.92 9.19
CA PHE A 278 6.89 8.09 10.04
C PHE A 278 7.51 7.94 11.43
N ASN A 279 8.05 9.05 11.93
CA ASN A 279 8.65 9.16 13.27
C ASN A 279 7.74 9.90 14.28
N ASN A 280 6.57 10.36 13.83
CA ASN A 280 5.57 11.03 14.64
C ASN A 280 4.19 10.46 14.34
N SER A 281 3.34 10.32 15.37
CA SER A 281 1.92 9.99 15.25
C SER A 281 1.09 11.24 15.46
N LYS A 282 0.11 11.48 14.58
CA LYS A 282 -0.73 12.68 14.64
C LYS A 282 -1.98 12.41 15.47
N TYR A 283 -2.27 13.32 16.37
CA TYR A 283 -3.47 13.38 17.20
C TYR A 283 -4.16 14.72 16.97
N TRP A 284 -5.46 14.77 17.24
CA TRP A 284 -6.28 15.94 17.01
C TRP A 284 -7.08 16.26 18.27
N LEU A 285 -7.02 17.49 18.72
CA LEU A 285 -7.93 18.06 19.70
C LEU A 285 -9.06 18.73 18.94
N PHE A 286 -10.30 18.47 19.35
CA PHE A 286 -11.48 19.16 18.87
C PHE A 286 -12.07 19.98 20.01
N ILE A 287 -12.36 21.24 19.72
CA ILE A 287 -13.03 22.18 20.62
C ILE A 287 -14.30 22.63 19.89
N PRO A 288 -15.47 22.09 20.24
CA PRO A 288 -16.74 22.49 19.63
C PRO A 288 -17.00 23.99 19.79
N ASP A 289 -17.70 24.60 18.84
CA ASP A 289 -18.25 25.94 19.06
C ASP A 289 -19.42 25.83 20.04
N ASP A 290 -19.45 26.70 21.06
CA ASP A 290 -20.56 26.76 22.01
C ASP A 290 -21.82 27.25 21.25
N ASN A 291 -22.92 26.50 21.35
CA ASN A 291 -24.22 26.86 20.75
C ASN A 291 -25.05 27.78 21.67
#